data_AF-A0A436W768-F1
#
_entry.id   AF-A0A436W768-F1
#
_cell.length_a   1.000
_cell.length_b   1.000
_cell.length_c   1.000
_cell.angle_alpha   90.00
_cell.angle_beta   90.00
_cell.angle_gamma   90.00
#
_symmetry.space_group_name_H-M   'P 1'
#
loop_
_entity.id
_entity.type
_entity.pdbx_description
1 polymer ?
#
loop_
_entity_poly.entity_id
_entity_poly.type
_entity_poly.pdbx_seq_one_letter_code
_entity_poly.pdbx_strand_id
1 'polypeptide(L)'
;MRRNRKVKILATIGPASSSEEMLKKLFEAGADVFRINMSHTDHDLMRTLVGRIRAVEDAVGRPIGILADLQGPKLRVGKFANGKETLSVGQTFTLDNNPEPGTSSRVYLPHPEILSSVEAGHRLLIDDGKLELRAVKSDGKSIICTVVAGTTISDKKGVSLPDTDLPVGALTEKDRADLDAVLAASVDWVALSFVQRPEDLAEARKIARGRALIMAKIEKPQAVARLPEIIELSDALMVARGDLGVEMPLEAVPGIQKQITRAARRAGKPVVIATQMLESMITAPVPTRAEVSDVSIAVFEGADAIMLSAESAAGAYPVEAVAMMNRIATKVEADPTYAG
;
A
#
# COMPACT_ATOMS: atom_id res chain seq x y z
N MET A 1 0.09 -31.44 -3.09
CA MET A 1 -1.15 -30.84 -2.56
C MET A 1 -1.83 -30.04 -3.66
N ARG A 2 -3.07 -30.35 -4.07
CA ARG A 2 -3.83 -29.55 -5.06
C ARG A 2 -4.61 -28.47 -4.31
N ARG A 3 -4.43 -27.20 -4.67
CA ARG A 3 -5.24 -26.10 -4.11
C ARG A 3 -6.53 -26.01 -4.91
N ASN A 4 -7.65 -26.25 -4.23
CA ASN A 4 -8.99 -26.17 -4.83
C ASN A 4 -9.61 -24.77 -4.72
N ARG A 5 -9.02 -23.90 -3.88
CA ARG A 5 -9.41 -22.49 -3.74
C ARG A 5 -9.06 -21.69 -4.99
N LYS A 6 -10.01 -20.89 -5.48
CA LYS A 6 -9.90 -20.07 -6.70
C LYS A 6 -9.16 -18.77 -6.42
N VAL A 7 -9.64 -17.99 -5.46
CA VAL A 7 -9.00 -16.76 -4.96
C VAL A 7 -7.56 -17.08 -4.59
N LYS A 8 -6.67 -16.09 -4.64
CA LYS A 8 -5.26 -16.20 -4.24
C LYS A 8 -4.99 -15.50 -2.92
N ILE A 9 -4.02 -15.98 -2.17
CA ILE A 9 -3.53 -15.34 -0.94
C ILE A 9 -2.16 -14.78 -1.24
N LEU A 10 -2.02 -13.49 -1.03
CA LEU A 10 -0.76 -12.78 -1.14
C LEU A 10 -0.24 -12.50 0.26
N ALA A 11 0.91 -13.06 0.61
CA ALA A 11 1.53 -12.90 1.93
C ALA A 11 2.77 -12.01 1.81
N THR A 12 2.84 -10.95 2.60
CA THR A 12 4.04 -10.11 2.68
C THR A 12 5.11 -10.80 3.50
N ILE A 13 6.34 -10.81 2.98
CA ILE A 13 7.53 -11.33 3.67
C ILE A 13 8.13 -10.23 4.54
N GLY A 14 8.55 -10.61 5.76
CA GLY A 14 9.29 -9.74 6.66
C GLY A 14 10.10 -10.53 7.69
N PRO A 15 10.48 -9.90 8.81
CA PRO A 15 11.28 -10.52 9.86
C PRO A 15 10.73 -11.86 10.37
N ALA A 16 9.40 -12.00 10.48
CA ALA A 16 8.74 -13.22 10.97
C ALA A 16 8.61 -14.32 9.91
N SER A 17 8.90 -14.04 8.63
CA SER A 17 8.58 -14.92 7.50
C SER A 17 9.67 -15.05 6.44
N SER A 18 10.88 -14.56 6.71
CA SER A 18 11.96 -14.52 5.71
C SER A 18 12.77 -15.81 5.54
N SER A 19 12.68 -16.78 6.46
CA SER A 19 13.42 -18.05 6.35
C SER A 19 12.75 -18.99 5.34
N GLU A 20 13.54 -19.82 4.67
CA GLU A 20 13.04 -20.78 3.67
C GLU A 20 12.03 -21.77 4.28
N GLU A 21 12.30 -22.26 5.50
CA GLU A 21 11.40 -23.16 6.21
C GLU A 21 10.07 -22.48 6.53
N MET A 22 10.09 -21.20 6.90
CA MET A 22 8.87 -20.46 7.17
C MET A 22 8.10 -20.17 5.87
N LEU A 23 8.77 -19.79 4.79
CA LEU A 23 8.14 -19.61 3.48
C LEU A 23 7.43 -20.90 3.03
N LYS A 24 8.06 -22.06 3.23
CA LYS A 24 7.43 -23.36 2.97
C LYS A 24 6.17 -23.57 3.83
N LYS A 25 6.23 -23.26 5.13
CA LYS A 25 5.05 -23.34 6.01
C LYS A 25 3.91 -22.42 5.57
N LEU A 26 4.24 -21.18 5.16
CA LEU A 26 3.23 -20.23 4.66
C LEU A 26 2.61 -20.69 3.34
N PHE A 27 3.43 -21.25 2.45
CA PHE A 27 2.92 -21.91 1.24
C PHE A 27 2.01 -23.09 1.60
N GLU A 28 2.41 -24.01 2.47
CA GLU A 28 1.57 -25.12 2.88
C GLU A 28 0.25 -24.67 3.55
N ALA A 29 0.29 -23.57 4.30
CA ALA A 29 -0.89 -22.97 4.93
C ALA A 29 -1.88 -22.33 3.92
N GLY A 30 -1.38 -21.84 2.78
CA GLY A 30 -2.25 -21.35 1.70
C GLY A 30 -1.75 -20.18 0.85
N ALA A 31 -0.56 -19.61 1.11
CA ALA A 31 -0.04 -18.45 0.36
C ALA A 31 0.32 -18.80 -1.10
N ASP A 32 -0.25 -18.10 -2.08
CA ASP A 32 -0.01 -18.29 -3.53
C ASP A 32 1.07 -17.36 -4.07
N VAL A 33 1.15 -16.15 -3.51
CA VAL A 33 2.07 -15.10 -3.95
C VAL A 33 2.77 -14.55 -2.72
N PHE A 34 4.08 -14.36 -2.82
CA PHE A 34 4.84 -13.65 -1.79
C PHE A 34 5.15 -12.23 -2.24
N ARG A 35 4.85 -11.26 -1.37
CA ARG A 35 5.18 -9.85 -1.57
C ARG A 35 6.47 -9.49 -0.85
N ILE A 36 7.40 -8.91 -1.59
CA ILE A 36 8.61 -8.28 -1.07
C ILE A 36 8.36 -6.77 -1.04
N ASN A 37 8.35 -6.17 0.15
CA ASN A 37 8.13 -4.74 0.31
C ASN A 37 9.46 -3.97 0.24
N MET A 38 9.74 -3.32 -0.89
CA MET A 38 11.00 -2.58 -1.12
C MET A 38 11.13 -1.33 -0.24
N SER A 39 10.12 -1.02 0.59
CA SER A 39 10.27 0.00 1.62
C SER A 39 11.21 -0.36 2.76
N HIS A 40 11.43 -1.66 2.99
CA HIS A 40 12.20 -2.18 4.11
C HIS A 40 13.25 -3.21 3.67
N THR A 41 13.41 -3.41 2.36
CA THR A 41 14.27 -4.46 1.79
C THR A 41 15.28 -3.81 0.86
N ASP A 42 16.57 -4.01 1.14
CA ASP A 42 17.65 -3.66 0.23
C ASP A 42 17.80 -4.69 -0.89
N HIS A 43 18.66 -4.41 -1.88
CA HIS A 43 18.78 -5.25 -3.07
C HIS A 43 19.37 -6.63 -2.77
N ASP A 44 20.27 -6.76 -1.80
CA ASP A 44 20.92 -8.03 -1.46
C ASP A 44 19.96 -8.96 -0.72
N LEU A 45 19.21 -8.40 0.24
CA LEU A 45 18.15 -9.12 0.92
C LEU A 45 17.03 -9.50 -0.06
N MET A 46 16.63 -8.60 -0.98
CA MET A 46 15.64 -8.90 -2.02
C MET A 46 16.07 -10.12 -2.85
N ARG A 47 17.30 -10.15 -3.36
CA ARG A 47 17.82 -11.31 -4.13
C ARG A 47 17.82 -12.60 -3.29
N THR A 48 18.18 -12.49 -2.02
CA THR A 48 18.14 -13.63 -1.08
C THR A 48 16.72 -14.17 -0.91
N LEU A 49 15.74 -13.28 -0.72
CA LEU A 49 14.34 -13.66 -0.57
C LEU A 49 13.79 -14.31 -1.85
N VAL A 50 14.09 -13.74 -3.02
CA VAL A 50 13.72 -14.35 -4.31
C VAL A 50 14.31 -15.75 -4.44
N GLY A 51 15.60 -15.93 -4.13
CA GLY A 51 16.25 -17.24 -4.16
C GLY A 51 15.57 -18.26 -3.24
N ARG A 52 15.23 -17.87 -2.00
CA ARG A 52 14.50 -18.73 -1.06
C ARG A 52 13.10 -19.10 -1.56
N ILE A 53 12.36 -18.15 -2.15
CA ILE A 53 11.03 -18.43 -2.71
C ILE A 53 11.14 -19.45 -3.84
N ARG A 54 12.11 -19.28 -4.76
CA ARG A 54 12.33 -20.21 -5.88
C ARG A 54 12.77 -21.59 -5.39
N ALA A 55 13.62 -21.68 -4.37
CA ALA A 55 13.97 -22.97 -3.75
C ALA A 55 12.75 -23.69 -3.15
N VAL A 56 11.84 -22.96 -2.50
CA VAL A 56 10.57 -23.52 -2.01
C VAL A 56 9.69 -23.97 -3.16
N GLU A 57 9.55 -23.16 -4.21
CA GLU A 57 8.79 -23.48 -5.44
C GLU A 57 9.26 -24.80 -6.08
N ASP A 58 10.57 -24.97 -6.23
CA ASP A 58 11.20 -26.20 -6.74
C ASP A 58 10.91 -27.40 -5.82
N ALA A 59 11.05 -27.22 -4.51
CA ALA A 59 10.87 -28.29 -3.53
C ALA A 59 9.41 -28.78 -3.44
N VAL A 60 8.43 -27.89 -3.62
CA VAL A 60 7.00 -28.24 -3.56
C VAL A 60 6.43 -28.62 -4.93
N GLY A 61 7.17 -28.36 -6.02
CA GLY A 61 6.78 -28.66 -7.39
C GLY A 61 5.52 -27.92 -7.85
N ARG A 62 5.31 -26.70 -7.36
CA ARG A 62 4.14 -25.87 -7.69
C ARG A 62 4.50 -24.40 -7.80
N PRO A 63 3.95 -23.66 -8.79
CA PRO A 63 4.27 -22.26 -8.97
C PRO A 63 3.97 -21.38 -7.75
N ILE A 64 4.87 -20.45 -7.45
CA ILE A 64 4.76 -19.44 -6.41
C ILE A 64 5.02 -18.07 -7.05
N GLY A 65 4.04 -17.17 -6.99
CA GLY A 65 4.21 -15.83 -7.53
C GLY A 65 5.08 -14.96 -6.62
N ILE A 66 5.85 -14.04 -7.21
CA ILE A 66 6.63 -13.02 -6.50
C ILE A 66 6.16 -11.64 -6.95
N LEU A 67 5.70 -10.84 -5.98
CA LEU A 67 5.36 -9.42 -6.16
C LEU A 67 6.41 -8.55 -5.48
N ALA A 68 7.13 -7.73 -6.23
CA ALA A 68 7.92 -6.64 -5.66
C ALA A 68 7.05 -5.38 -5.54
N ASP A 69 6.85 -4.86 -4.33
CA ASP A 69 6.09 -3.64 -4.08
C ASP A 69 7.05 -2.46 -3.89
N LEU A 70 7.04 -1.52 -4.84
CA LEU A 70 7.88 -0.33 -4.83
C LEU A 70 7.36 0.69 -3.82
N GLN A 71 8.27 1.47 -3.24
CA GLN A 71 7.95 2.36 -2.13
C GLN A 71 7.11 3.56 -2.57
N GLY A 72 7.45 4.15 -3.72
CA GLY A 72 6.90 5.44 -4.15
C GLY A 72 7.36 6.62 -3.29
N PRO A 73 6.81 7.82 -3.51
CA PRO A 73 7.20 9.02 -2.78
C PRO A 73 6.82 8.98 -1.30
N LYS A 74 7.82 8.86 -0.40
CA LYS A 74 7.63 9.02 1.05
C LYS A 74 7.67 10.50 1.45
N LEU A 75 6.54 11.17 1.34
CA LEU A 75 6.38 12.56 1.76
C LEU A 75 6.33 12.65 3.28
N ARG A 76 7.20 13.45 3.90
CA ARG A 76 7.34 13.55 5.36
C ARG A 76 7.68 14.96 5.80
N VAL A 77 7.22 15.35 6.99
CA VAL A 77 7.70 16.56 7.66
C VAL A 77 9.13 16.36 8.20
N GLY A 78 9.81 17.45 8.52
CA GLY A 78 11.12 17.46 9.14
C GLY A 78 11.11 17.02 10.61
N LYS A 79 12.17 17.41 11.33
CA LYS A 79 12.29 17.17 12.76
C LYS A 79 11.82 18.39 13.56
N PHE A 80 11.46 18.17 14.82
CA PHE A 80 11.16 19.18 15.82
C PHE A 80 12.31 19.30 16.83
N ALA A 81 12.47 20.48 17.42
CA ALA A 81 13.49 20.69 18.45
C ALA A 81 13.35 19.71 19.63
N ASN A 82 12.10 19.38 20.00
CA ASN A 82 11.75 18.47 21.09
C ASN A 82 11.34 17.06 20.60
N GLY A 83 11.57 16.74 19.32
CA GLY A 83 11.12 15.50 18.67
C GLY A 83 9.60 15.40 18.42
N LYS A 84 8.80 16.21 19.11
CA LYS A 84 7.36 16.39 18.93
C LYS A 84 6.88 17.74 19.44
N GLU A 85 5.72 18.16 18.97
CA GLU A 85 5.04 19.37 19.42
C GLU A 85 3.54 19.14 19.59
N THR A 86 2.96 19.83 20.57
CA THR A 86 1.52 19.83 20.82
C THR A 86 0.89 21.01 20.10
N LEU A 87 -0.19 20.74 19.38
CA LEU A 87 -0.93 21.70 18.58
C LEU A 87 -2.35 21.88 19.14
N SER A 88 -2.90 23.08 19.00
CA SER A 88 -4.30 23.38 19.35
C SER A 88 -5.16 23.51 18.09
N VAL A 89 -6.37 22.95 18.12
CA VAL A 89 -7.34 23.16 17.03
C VAL A 89 -7.63 24.66 16.86
N GLY A 90 -7.69 25.12 15.61
CA GLY A 90 -7.86 26.51 15.24
C GLY A 90 -6.56 27.33 15.21
N GLN A 91 -5.44 26.82 15.71
CA GLN A 91 -4.19 27.56 15.67
C GLN A 91 -3.63 27.63 14.24
N THR A 92 -2.83 28.68 13.98
CA THR A 92 -2.03 28.78 12.76
C THR A 92 -0.75 27.94 12.89
N PHE A 93 -0.44 27.15 11.87
CA PHE A 93 0.77 26.33 11.80
C PHE A 93 1.35 26.37 10.40
N THR A 94 2.67 26.51 10.26
CA THR A 94 3.33 26.70 8.96
C THR A 94 4.18 25.50 8.57
N LEU A 95 4.05 25.04 7.33
CA LEU A 95 4.98 24.10 6.71
C LEU A 95 5.84 24.86 5.71
N ASP A 96 7.16 24.81 5.80
CA ASP A 96 8.00 25.64 4.92
C ASP A 96 9.35 24.99 4.59
N ASN A 97 10.14 25.66 3.77
CA ASN A 97 11.43 25.18 3.29
C ASN A 97 12.63 25.51 4.19
N ASN A 98 12.44 26.09 5.37
CA ASN A 98 13.54 26.35 6.30
C ASN A 98 13.92 25.04 7.02
N PRO A 99 15.18 24.57 6.91
CA PRO A 99 15.61 23.27 7.45
C PRO A 99 15.75 23.24 8.97
N GLU A 100 15.63 24.38 9.65
CA GLU A 100 15.69 24.44 11.11
C GLU A 100 14.60 23.57 11.76
N PRO A 101 14.90 22.95 12.92
CA PRO A 101 13.93 22.13 13.64
C PRO A 101 12.61 22.88 13.88
N GLY A 102 11.51 22.17 13.68
CA GLY A 102 10.16 22.66 13.90
C GLY A 102 9.91 23.03 15.37
N THR A 103 8.92 23.90 15.54
CA THR A 103 8.40 24.41 16.82
C THR A 103 6.88 24.25 16.83
N SER A 104 6.21 24.74 17.88
CA SER A 104 4.75 24.74 17.95
C SER A 104 4.04 25.59 16.87
N SER A 105 4.78 26.43 16.13
CA SER A 105 4.22 27.30 15.08
C SER A 105 4.63 26.93 13.65
N ARG A 106 5.65 26.07 13.48
CA ARG A 106 6.19 25.72 12.15
C ARG A 106 6.87 24.35 12.11
N VAL A 107 6.99 23.77 10.93
CA VAL A 107 7.86 22.62 10.66
C VAL A 107 8.46 22.69 9.27
N TYR A 108 9.69 22.20 9.14
CA TYR A 108 10.32 22.02 7.84
C TYR A 108 9.55 20.98 7.01
N LEU A 109 9.30 21.28 5.74
CA LEU A 109 8.75 20.36 4.75
C LEU A 109 9.76 20.22 3.60
N PRO A 110 10.56 19.14 3.55
CA PRO A 110 11.59 18.89 2.53
C PRO A 110 11.03 18.53 1.15
N HIS A 111 9.92 19.14 0.75
CA HIS A 111 9.18 18.80 -0.46
C HIS A 111 8.78 20.08 -1.20
N PRO A 112 9.71 20.70 -1.96
CA PRO A 112 9.42 21.87 -2.78
C PRO A 112 8.21 21.67 -3.69
N GLU A 113 8.02 20.45 -4.21
CA GLU A 113 6.89 20.04 -5.03
C GLU A 113 5.54 20.17 -4.32
N ILE A 114 5.50 20.00 -2.99
CA ILE A 114 4.28 20.22 -2.20
C ILE A 114 4.06 21.72 -2.02
N LEU A 115 5.12 22.44 -1.62
CA LEU A 115 5.06 23.88 -1.38
C LEU A 115 4.57 24.64 -2.61
N SER A 116 4.96 24.21 -3.81
CA SER A 116 4.54 24.83 -5.07
C SER A 116 3.14 24.43 -5.56
N SER A 117 2.57 23.33 -5.06
CA SER A 117 1.34 22.73 -5.64
C SER A 117 0.11 22.87 -4.73
N VAL A 118 0.31 23.10 -3.44
CA VAL A 118 -0.81 23.27 -2.49
C VAL A 118 -1.48 24.62 -2.69
N GLU A 119 -2.80 24.61 -2.86
CA GLU A 119 -3.63 25.80 -2.97
C GLU A 119 -4.42 26.06 -1.67
N ALA A 120 -4.97 27.27 -1.55
CA ALA A 120 -5.82 27.61 -0.42
C ALA A 120 -7.05 26.68 -0.36
N GLY A 121 -7.37 26.18 0.82
CA GLY A 121 -8.47 25.25 1.08
C GLY A 121 -8.07 23.77 1.04
N HIS A 122 -6.92 23.41 0.44
CA HIS A 122 -6.45 22.03 0.38
C HIS A 122 -6.18 21.46 1.77
N ARG A 123 -6.48 20.17 1.96
CA ARG A 123 -6.17 19.42 3.17
C ARG A 123 -4.75 18.87 3.10
N LEU A 124 -4.06 18.91 4.23
CA LEU A 124 -2.81 18.19 4.47
C LEU A 124 -3.02 17.30 5.69
N LEU A 125 -2.86 16.00 5.49
CA LEU A 125 -3.07 14.98 6.51
C LEU A 125 -1.73 14.48 7.00
N ILE A 126 -1.51 14.48 8.32
CA ILE A 126 -0.24 14.11 8.93
C ILE A 126 -0.43 12.89 9.84
N ASP A 127 0.53 11.97 9.80
CA ASP A 127 0.52 10.71 10.58
C ASP A 127 -0.78 9.89 10.37
N ASP A 128 -1.03 9.53 9.11
CA ASP A 128 -2.20 8.74 8.69
C ASP A 128 -3.54 9.41 9.06
N GLY A 129 -3.60 10.74 8.92
CA GLY A 129 -4.80 11.54 9.18
C GLY A 129 -5.06 11.88 10.64
N LYS A 130 -4.18 11.52 11.57
CA LYS A 130 -4.33 11.88 13.00
C LYS A 130 -4.26 13.38 13.26
N LEU A 131 -3.59 14.13 12.38
CA LEU A 131 -3.59 15.58 12.36
C LEU A 131 -4.05 16.05 10.98
N GLU A 132 -5.09 16.87 10.95
CA GLU A 132 -5.58 17.52 9.74
C GLU A 132 -5.23 19.01 9.79
N LEU A 133 -4.56 19.46 8.75
CA LEU A 133 -4.28 20.85 8.48
C LEU A 133 -5.05 21.30 7.24
N ARG A 134 -5.52 22.54 7.24
CA ARG A 134 -6.13 23.16 6.07
C ARG A 134 -5.30 24.35 5.62
N ALA A 135 -4.85 24.33 4.38
CA ALA A 135 -4.07 25.42 3.80
C ALA A 135 -4.92 26.69 3.73
N VAL A 136 -4.37 27.78 4.26
CA VAL A 136 -4.96 29.14 4.17
C VAL A 136 -4.33 29.89 2.99
N LYS A 137 -3.01 29.77 2.82
CA LYS A 137 -2.28 30.28 1.67
C LYS A 137 -0.96 29.52 1.47
N SER A 138 -0.48 29.49 0.24
CA SER A 138 0.86 29.04 -0.13
C SER A 138 1.55 30.11 -0.98
N ASP A 139 2.86 30.22 -0.86
CA ASP A 139 3.70 31.11 -1.67
C ASP A 139 4.83 30.38 -2.42
N GLY A 140 4.77 29.04 -2.48
CA GLY A 140 5.81 28.20 -3.08
C GLY A 140 7.03 27.96 -2.18
N LYS A 141 7.12 28.62 -1.01
CA LYS A 141 8.17 28.41 -0.01
C LYS A 141 7.63 28.01 1.35
N SER A 142 6.38 28.39 1.62
CA SER A 142 5.66 28.11 2.85
C SER A 142 4.18 27.91 2.57
N ILE A 143 3.56 27.07 3.39
CA ILE A 143 2.12 26.85 3.44
C ILE A 143 1.68 27.22 4.85
N ILE A 144 0.89 28.29 4.95
CA ILE A 144 0.25 28.65 6.20
C ILE A 144 -1.03 27.86 6.30
N CYS A 145 -1.18 27.09 7.37
CA CYS A 145 -2.34 26.25 7.62
C CYS A 145 -3.07 26.64 8.91
N THR A 146 -4.33 26.23 9.00
CA THR A 146 -5.06 26.13 10.27
C THR A 146 -5.16 24.67 10.69
N VAL A 147 -4.94 24.39 11.97
CA VAL A 147 -5.16 23.04 12.53
C VAL A 147 -6.67 22.79 12.63
N VAL A 148 -7.16 21.77 11.92
CA VAL A 148 -8.58 21.40 11.89
C VAL A 148 -8.89 20.31 12.92
N ALA A 149 -8.03 19.30 12.99
CA ALA A 149 -8.19 18.17 13.91
C ALA A 149 -6.82 17.62 14.32
N GLY A 150 -6.74 16.99 15.49
CA GLY A 150 -5.49 16.45 16.03
C GLY A 150 -4.70 17.49 16.84
N THR A 151 -3.88 17.01 17.77
CA THR A 151 -3.19 17.86 18.75
C THR A 151 -1.71 17.55 18.89
N THR A 152 -1.15 16.68 18.06
CA THR A 152 0.26 16.30 18.17
C THR A 152 0.85 16.05 16.80
N ILE A 153 2.07 16.56 16.60
CA ILE A 153 2.93 16.28 15.46
C ILE A 153 4.30 15.86 15.98
N SER A 154 4.98 14.95 15.28
CA SER A 154 6.31 14.48 15.67
C SER A 154 7.22 14.33 14.46
N ASP A 155 8.49 14.02 14.73
CA ASP A 155 9.53 13.88 13.72
C ASP A 155 9.13 12.95 12.57
N LYS A 156 9.42 13.40 11.34
CA LYS A 156 9.37 12.56 10.13
C LYS A 156 8.01 11.90 9.88
N LYS A 157 6.92 12.47 10.39
CA LYS A 157 5.57 11.97 10.14
C LYS A 157 5.19 12.14 8.67
N GLY A 158 4.46 11.16 8.16
CA GLY A 158 4.00 11.13 6.77
C GLY A 158 3.07 12.29 6.47
N VAL A 159 3.09 12.77 5.23
CA VAL A 159 2.22 13.82 4.71
C VAL A 159 1.40 13.26 3.56
N SER A 160 0.08 13.37 3.68
CA SER A 160 -0.91 12.98 2.68
C SER A 160 -1.64 14.22 2.16
N LEU A 161 -1.97 14.20 0.87
CA LEU A 161 -2.40 15.37 0.10
C LEU A 161 -3.59 14.98 -0.79
N PRO A 162 -4.78 14.80 -0.18
CA PRO A 162 -5.93 14.25 -0.89
C PRO A 162 -6.50 15.18 -1.96
N ASP A 163 -6.26 16.50 -1.80
CA ASP A 163 -6.79 17.53 -2.69
C ASP A 163 -5.72 18.10 -3.64
N THR A 164 -4.47 17.59 -3.60
CA THR A 164 -3.35 18.17 -4.36
C THR A 164 -2.74 17.16 -5.31
N ASP A 165 -2.70 17.53 -6.58
CA ASP A 165 -2.01 16.80 -7.63
C ASP A 165 -0.54 17.21 -7.66
N LEU A 166 0.36 16.29 -7.32
CA LEU A 166 1.78 16.61 -7.34
C LEU A 166 2.37 16.49 -8.76
N PRO A 167 3.30 17.37 -9.15
CA PRO A 167 4.00 17.30 -10.43
C PRO A 167 5.15 16.27 -10.44
N VAL A 168 5.23 15.41 -9.42
CA VAL A 168 6.20 14.31 -9.36
C VAL A 168 5.54 13.00 -9.77
N GLY A 169 6.25 12.22 -10.58
CA GLY A 169 5.80 10.87 -10.95
C GLY A 169 5.86 9.92 -9.76
N ALA A 170 5.13 8.81 -9.86
CA ALA A 170 5.08 7.79 -8.81
C ALA A 170 6.45 7.11 -8.53
N LEU A 171 7.38 7.12 -9.50
CA LEU A 171 8.71 6.54 -9.35
C LEU A 171 9.73 7.58 -8.86
N THR A 172 10.26 7.38 -7.66
CA THR A 172 11.43 8.13 -7.16
C THR A 172 12.73 7.61 -7.78
N GLU A 173 13.86 8.27 -7.53
CA GLU A 173 15.19 7.75 -7.90
C GLU A 173 15.46 6.39 -7.27
N LYS A 174 15.07 6.22 -5.99
CA LYS A 174 15.15 4.93 -5.30
C LYS A 174 14.29 3.89 -6.00
N ASP A 175 13.04 4.21 -6.34
CA ASP A 175 12.15 3.25 -6.99
C ASP A 175 12.64 2.82 -8.37
N ARG A 176 13.30 3.72 -9.12
CA ARG A 176 13.94 3.35 -10.40
C ARG A 176 15.08 2.35 -10.18
N ALA A 177 15.93 2.58 -9.18
CA ALA A 177 17.01 1.64 -8.82
C ALA A 177 16.46 0.29 -8.32
N ASP A 178 15.41 0.32 -7.50
CA ASP A 178 14.72 -0.89 -7.03
C ASP A 178 14.08 -1.64 -8.19
N LEU A 179 13.40 -0.94 -9.11
CA LEU A 179 12.76 -1.51 -10.28
C LEU A 179 13.77 -2.26 -11.14
N ASP A 180 14.93 -1.66 -11.45
CA ASP A 180 15.98 -2.34 -12.19
C ASP A 180 16.49 -3.60 -11.48
N ALA A 181 16.68 -3.54 -10.15
CA ALA A 181 17.15 -4.66 -9.36
C ALA A 181 16.14 -5.82 -9.32
N VAL A 182 14.85 -5.54 -9.11
CA VAL A 182 13.81 -6.59 -9.03
C VAL A 182 13.55 -7.23 -10.40
N LEU A 183 13.65 -6.45 -11.49
CA LEU A 183 13.55 -6.99 -12.85
C LEU A 183 14.74 -7.91 -13.18
N ALA A 184 15.94 -7.58 -12.70
CA ALA A 184 17.10 -8.47 -12.84
C ALA A 184 16.96 -9.75 -12.03
N ALA A 185 16.24 -9.71 -10.91
CA ALA A 185 15.92 -10.88 -10.08
C ALA A 185 14.76 -11.73 -10.61
N SER A 186 14.15 -11.38 -11.75
CA SER A 186 13.05 -12.13 -12.38
C SER A 186 11.82 -12.31 -11.46
N VAL A 187 11.39 -11.23 -10.82
CA VAL A 187 10.09 -11.19 -10.14
C VAL A 187 8.94 -11.22 -11.16
N ASP A 188 7.79 -11.79 -10.77
CA ASP A 188 6.65 -11.96 -11.68
C ASP A 188 5.84 -10.68 -11.82
N TRP A 189 5.73 -9.93 -10.72
CA TRP A 189 4.93 -8.71 -10.63
C TRP A 189 5.72 -7.57 -9.97
N VAL A 190 5.42 -6.35 -10.40
CA VAL A 190 5.83 -5.11 -9.74
C VAL A 190 4.59 -4.30 -9.40
N ALA A 191 4.40 -3.95 -8.13
CA ALA A 191 3.37 -3.00 -7.70
C ALA A 191 3.95 -1.58 -7.58
N LEU A 192 3.20 -0.60 -8.10
CA LEU A 192 3.52 0.82 -7.99
C LEU A 192 2.63 1.48 -6.94
N SER A 193 3.27 2.06 -5.93
CA SER A 193 2.61 2.89 -4.92
C SER A 193 2.33 4.30 -5.44
N PHE A 194 1.32 4.95 -4.87
CA PHE A 194 0.93 6.34 -5.07
C PHE A 194 0.69 6.73 -6.53
N VAL A 195 0.17 5.79 -7.32
CA VAL A 195 -0.29 6.07 -8.68
C VAL A 195 -1.34 7.18 -8.61
N GLN A 196 -1.15 8.23 -9.40
CA GLN A 196 -2.11 9.33 -9.53
C GLN A 196 -2.62 9.43 -10.97
N ARG A 197 -1.78 9.03 -11.92
CA ARG A 197 -2.00 9.27 -13.35
C ARG A 197 -1.56 8.07 -14.20
N PRO A 198 -2.15 7.85 -15.40
CA PRO A 198 -1.73 6.79 -16.31
C PRO A 198 -0.26 6.91 -16.73
N GLU A 199 0.30 8.12 -16.77
CA GLU A 199 1.70 8.34 -17.12
C GLU A 199 2.67 7.68 -16.13
N ASP A 200 2.29 7.55 -14.85
CA ASP A 200 3.07 6.84 -13.82
C ASP A 200 3.30 5.38 -14.22
N LEU A 201 2.26 4.74 -14.77
CA LEU A 201 2.30 3.35 -15.24
C LEU A 201 3.06 3.22 -16.55
N ALA A 202 2.88 4.18 -17.47
CA ALA A 202 3.58 4.20 -18.74
C ALA A 202 5.11 4.23 -18.55
N GLU A 203 5.60 5.02 -17.59
CA GLU A 203 7.02 5.07 -17.23
C GLU A 203 7.52 3.70 -16.74
N ALA A 204 6.86 3.12 -15.73
CA ALA A 204 7.25 1.83 -15.18
C ALA A 204 7.23 0.71 -16.24
N ARG A 205 6.21 0.71 -17.12
CA ARG A 205 6.09 -0.26 -18.20
C ARG A 205 7.22 -0.15 -19.22
N LYS A 206 7.64 1.09 -19.54
CA LYS A 206 8.78 1.35 -20.42
C LYS A 206 10.10 0.82 -19.83
N ILE A 207 10.28 0.92 -18.51
CA ILE A 207 11.46 0.38 -17.81
C ILE A 207 11.39 -1.15 -17.72
N ALA A 208 10.21 -1.70 -17.37
CA ALA A 208 9.99 -3.13 -17.24
C ALA A 208 10.20 -3.88 -18.56
N ARG A 209 9.79 -3.31 -19.70
CA ARG A 209 9.91 -3.92 -21.03
C ARG A 209 9.36 -5.34 -21.10
N GLY A 210 8.27 -5.61 -20.37
CA GLY A 210 7.61 -6.91 -20.32
C GLY A 210 8.34 -7.98 -19.49
N ARG A 211 9.39 -7.62 -18.75
CA ARG A 211 10.11 -8.56 -17.85
C ARG A 211 9.32 -8.92 -16.59
N ALA A 212 8.35 -8.08 -16.20
CA ALA A 212 7.40 -8.31 -15.11
C ALA A 212 6.08 -7.62 -15.44
N LEU A 213 4.99 -8.11 -14.83
CA LEU A 213 3.65 -7.51 -14.94
C LEU A 213 3.51 -6.33 -13.97
N ILE A 214 2.78 -5.29 -14.37
CA ILE A 214 2.63 -4.06 -13.59
C ILE A 214 1.27 -4.02 -12.89
N MET A 215 1.30 -3.84 -11.57
CA MET A 215 0.12 -3.70 -10.72
C MET A 215 0.01 -2.26 -10.20
N ALA A 216 -1.09 -1.58 -10.51
CA ALA A 216 -1.36 -0.25 -9.97
C ALA A 216 -1.97 -0.35 -8.56
N LYS A 217 -1.36 0.29 -7.57
CA LYS A 217 -1.97 0.45 -6.25
C LYS A 217 -2.88 1.67 -6.26
N ILE A 218 -4.17 1.43 -6.04
CA ILE A 218 -5.19 2.46 -5.96
C ILE A 218 -5.31 2.91 -4.51
N GLU A 219 -4.60 3.98 -4.19
CA GLU A 219 -4.52 4.60 -2.86
C GLU A 219 -4.70 6.12 -2.88
N LYS A 220 -4.88 6.71 -4.07
CA LYS A 220 -5.05 8.15 -4.25
C LYS A 220 -6.43 8.48 -4.84
N PRO A 221 -7.10 9.55 -4.38
CA PRO A 221 -8.35 10.04 -4.98
C PRO A 221 -8.23 10.27 -6.49
N GLN A 222 -7.07 10.79 -6.92
CA GLN A 222 -6.72 11.00 -8.33
C GLN A 222 -6.80 9.72 -9.16
N ALA A 223 -6.27 8.62 -8.62
CA ALA A 223 -6.34 7.33 -9.29
C ALA A 223 -7.76 6.79 -9.38
N VAL A 224 -8.60 7.05 -8.38
CA VAL A 224 -10.03 6.69 -8.42
C VAL A 224 -10.75 7.52 -9.50
N ALA A 225 -10.47 8.81 -9.60
CA ALA A 225 -11.07 9.70 -10.59
C ALA A 225 -10.67 9.33 -12.04
N ARG A 226 -9.43 8.85 -12.23
CA ARG A 226 -8.87 8.46 -13.54
C ARG A 226 -8.81 6.94 -13.74
N LEU A 227 -9.65 6.20 -13.02
CA LEU A 227 -9.58 4.74 -12.95
C LEU A 227 -9.62 4.04 -14.33
N PRO A 228 -10.47 4.43 -15.31
CA PRO A 228 -10.47 3.78 -16.62
C PRO A 228 -9.12 3.85 -17.35
N GLU A 229 -8.45 5.00 -17.32
CA GLU A 229 -7.15 5.21 -17.96
C GLU A 229 -6.06 4.38 -17.25
N ILE A 230 -6.11 4.31 -15.93
CA ILE A 230 -5.20 3.51 -15.11
C ILE A 230 -5.36 2.01 -15.39
N ILE A 231 -6.60 1.53 -15.48
CA ILE A 231 -6.91 0.12 -15.78
C ILE A 231 -6.35 -0.28 -17.16
N GLU A 232 -6.44 0.60 -18.16
CA GLU A 232 -5.95 0.33 -19.51
C GLU A 232 -4.43 0.05 -19.53
N LEU A 233 -3.66 0.80 -18.74
CA LEU A 233 -2.20 0.69 -18.69
C LEU A 233 -1.68 -0.30 -17.63
N SER A 234 -2.57 -0.85 -16.79
CA SER A 234 -2.21 -1.81 -15.75
C SER A 234 -2.41 -3.25 -16.20
N ASP A 235 -1.58 -4.18 -15.70
CA ASP A 235 -1.83 -5.61 -15.85
C ASP A 235 -2.76 -6.13 -14.74
N ALA A 236 -2.71 -5.51 -13.55
CA ALA A 236 -3.59 -5.78 -12.42
C ALA A 236 -3.78 -4.54 -11.53
N LEU A 237 -4.73 -4.57 -10.60
CA LEU A 237 -4.96 -3.51 -9.63
C LEU A 237 -4.85 -4.04 -8.20
N MET A 238 -4.41 -3.18 -7.28
CA MET A 238 -4.48 -3.43 -5.85
C MET A 238 -5.28 -2.32 -5.19
N VAL A 239 -6.37 -2.65 -4.50
CA VAL A 239 -7.08 -1.72 -3.63
C VAL A 239 -6.33 -1.64 -2.31
N ALA A 240 -5.54 -0.58 -2.14
CA ALA A 240 -4.70 -0.37 -0.96
C ALA A 240 -5.45 0.49 0.08
N ARG A 241 -6.27 -0.19 0.90
CA ARG A 241 -7.30 0.43 1.74
C ARG A 241 -6.75 1.28 2.89
N GLY A 242 -5.57 0.94 3.39
CA GLY A 242 -4.89 1.69 4.45
C GLY A 242 -4.64 3.12 4.02
N ASP A 243 -3.83 3.30 2.97
CA ASP A 243 -3.54 4.63 2.41
C ASP A 243 -4.79 5.29 1.81
N LEU A 244 -5.64 4.53 1.11
CA LEU A 244 -6.89 5.07 0.55
C LEU A 244 -7.84 5.62 1.62
N GLY A 245 -7.91 4.97 2.79
CA GLY A 245 -8.73 5.41 3.92
C GLY A 245 -8.15 6.59 4.70
N VAL A 246 -6.89 6.93 4.47
CA VAL A 246 -6.30 8.20 4.90
C VAL A 246 -6.66 9.29 3.90
N GLU A 247 -6.51 9.02 2.60
CA GLU A 247 -6.68 10.03 1.55
C GLU A 247 -8.15 10.32 1.20
N MET A 248 -9.08 9.44 1.55
CA MET A 248 -10.51 9.58 1.27
C MET A 248 -11.33 9.40 2.55
N PRO A 249 -12.57 9.94 2.61
CA PRO A 249 -13.47 9.68 3.72
C PRO A 249 -13.61 8.17 3.96
N LEU A 250 -13.34 7.72 5.19
CA LEU A 250 -13.24 6.31 5.54
C LEU A 250 -14.54 5.55 5.18
N GLU A 251 -15.69 6.17 5.40
CA GLU A 251 -17.01 5.63 5.09
C GLU A 251 -17.26 5.45 3.58
N ALA A 252 -16.49 6.12 2.71
CA ALA A 252 -16.58 5.98 1.26
C ALA A 252 -15.75 4.80 0.72
N VAL A 253 -14.70 4.39 1.46
CA VAL A 253 -13.73 3.35 1.02
C VAL A 253 -14.42 2.02 0.64
N PRO A 254 -15.39 1.48 1.39
CA PRO A 254 -16.06 0.23 1.01
C PRO A 254 -16.78 0.33 -0.34
N GLY A 255 -17.40 1.48 -0.63
CA GLY A 255 -18.05 1.74 -1.91
C GLY A 255 -17.05 1.83 -3.06
N ILE A 256 -15.94 2.53 -2.83
CA ILE A 256 -14.86 2.71 -3.82
C ILE A 256 -14.17 1.37 -4.12
N GLN A 257 -13.90 0.54 -3.11
CA GLN A 257 -13.39 -0.82 -3.31
C GLN A 257 -14.27 -1.60 -4.29
N LYS A 258 -15.59 -1.61 -4.08
CA LYS A 258 -16.53 -2.29 -4.99
C LYS A 258 -16.46 -1.74 -6.41
N GLN A 259 -16.35 -0.42 -6.57
CA GLN A 259 -16.22 0.21 -7.88
C GLN A 259 -14.93 -0.23 -8.58
N ILE A 260 -13.79 -0.21 -7.89
CA ILE A 260 -12.49 -0.64 -8.42
C ILE A 260 -12.52 -2.12 -8.80
N THR A 261 -12.98 -3.00 -7.89
CA THR A 261 -13.10 -4.44 -8.15
C THR A 261 -13.94 -4.73 -9.39
N ARG A 262 -15.12 -4.11 -9.51
CA ARG A 262 -16.01 -4.35 -10.66
C ARG A 262 -15.44 -3.79 -11.95
N ALA A 263 -14.77 -2.64 -11.91
CA ALA A 263 -14.12 -2.07 -13.08
C ALA A 263 -12.95 -2.95 -13.56
N ALA A 264 -12.11 -3.43 -12.65
CA ALA A 264 -11.02 -4.36 -12.93
C ALA A 264 -11.54 -5.65 -13.60
N ARG A 265 -12.54 -6.29 -12.99
CA ARG A 265 -13.15 -7.52 -13.52
C ARG A 265 -13.78 -7.30 -14.90
N ARG A 266 -14.48 -6.18 -15.12
CA ARG A 266 -15.06 -5.85 -16.43
C ARG A 266 -14.00 -5.69 -17.51
N ALA A 267 -12.81 -5.21 -17.16
CA ALA A 267 -11.67 -5.07 -18.05
C ALA A 267 -10.84 -6.37 -18.17
N GLY A 268 -11.20 -7.45 -17.48
CA GLY A 268 -10.44 -8.70 -17.46
C GLY A 268 -9.09 -8.58 -16.75
N LYS A 269 -8.95 -7.62 -15.82
CA LYS A 269 -7.73 -7.39 -15.06
C LYS A 269 -7.86 -7.96 -13.65
N PRO A 270 -6.85 -8.71 -13.13
CA PRO A 270 -6.85 -9.17 -11.75
C PRO A 270 -6.92 -8.02 -10.76
N VAL A 271 -7.63 -8.24 -9.64
CA VAL A 271 -7.70 -7.27 -8.54
C VAL A 271 -7.38 -7.89 -7.19
N VAL A 272 -6.48 -7.22 -6.46
CA VAL A 272 -6.06 -7.58 -5.11
C VAL A 272 -6.72 -6.65 -4.10
N ILE A 273 -7.32 -7.20 -3.04
CA ILE A 273 -7.78 -6.42 -1.89
C ILE A 273 -6.73 -6.52 -0.78
N ALA A 274 -6.20 -5.37 -0.38
CA ALA A 274 -5.03 -5.28 0.49
C ALA A 274 -5.28 -4.44 1.75
N THR A 275 -4.44 -4.70 2.76
CA THR A 275 -4.35 -4.02 4.08
C THR A 275 -5.58 -4.21 4.97
N GLN A 276 -5.39 -4.21 6.30
CA GLN A 276 -6.48 -4.28 7.29
C GLN A 276 -7.44 -5.46 7.11
N MET A 277 -6.95 -6.61 6.62
CA MET A 277 -7.78 -7.78 6.36
C MET A 277 -7.93 -8.62 7.63
N LEU A 278 -6.82 -8.95 8.30
CA LEU A 278 -6.79 -9.69 9.56
C LEU A 278 -5.85 -9.01 10.57
N GLU A 279 -5.86 -7.68 10.63
CA GLU A 279 -4.90 -6.83 11.37
C GLU A 279 -4.70 -7.29 12.83
N SER A 280 -5.76 -7.69 13.52
CA SER A 280 -5.68 -8.16 14.91
C SER A 280 -4.79 -9.40 15.05
N MET A 281 -4.61 -10.17 13.98
CA MET A 281 -3.76 -11.36 13.98
C MET A 281 -2.25 -11.07 13.99
N ILE A 282 -1.85 -9.80 13.92
CA ILE A 282 -0.48 -9.39 14.24
C ILE A 282 -0.14 -9.78 15.68
N THR A 283 -1.09 -9.64 16.62
CA THR A 283 -0.87 -9.86 18.06
C THR A 283 -1.80 -10.91 18.68
N ALA A 284 -2.83 -11.36 17.96
CA ALA A 284 -3.77 -12.37 18.44
C ALA A 284 -3.80 -13.63 17.54
N PRO A 285 -4.01 -14.83 18.11
CA PRO A 285 -4.05 -16.07 17.32
C PRO A 285 -5.35 -16.23 16.49
N VAL A 286 -6.34 -15.36 16.72
CA VAL A 286 -7.64 -15.39 16.03
C VAL A 286 -8.08 -13.97 15.66
N PRO A 287 -8.76 -13.77 14.53
CA PRO A 287 -9.27 -12.48 14.12
C PRO A 287 -10.57 -12.12 14.84
N THR A 288 -10.94 -10.86 14.74
CA THR A 288 -12.28 -10.38 15.10
C THR A 288 -13.33 -10.86 14.09
N ARG A 289 -14.61 -10.79 14.49
CA ARG A 289 -15.73 -11.10 13.58
C ARG A 289 -15.84 -10.10 12.43
N ALA A 290 -15.47 -8.84 12.68
CA ALA A 290 -15.48 -7.78 11.68
C ALA A 290 -14.49 -8.09 10.55
N GLU A 291 -13.27 -8.48 10.89
CA GLU A 291 -12.24 -8.88 9.93
C GLU A 291 -12.63 -10.12 9.12
N VAL A 292 -13.23 -11.14 9.76
CA VAL A 292 -13.76 -12.30 9.03
C VAL A 292 -14.83 -11.87 8.02
N SER A 293 -15.73 -10.97 8.42
CA SER A 293 -16.76 -10.42 7.53
C SER A 293 -16.14 -9.63 6.38
N ASP A 294 -15.13 -8.81 6.64
CA ASP A 294 -14.45 -7.99 5.65
C ASP A 294 -13.74 -8.84 4.59
N VAL A 295 -12.94 -9.82 5.03
CA VAL A 295 -12.31 -10.80 4.11
C VAL A 295 -13.36 -11.54 3.31
N SER A 296 -14.46 -11.96 3.94
CA SER A 296 -15.53 -12.68 3.24
C SER A 296 -16.17 -11.82 2.15
N ILE A 297 -16.45 -10.55 2.43
CA ILE A 297 -17.03 -9.61 1.47
C ILE A 297 -16.08 -9.38 0.30
N ALA A 298 -14.78 -9.22 0.54
CA ALA A 298 -13.79 -9.09 -0.54
C ALA A 298 -13.84 -10.29 -1.50
N VAL A 299 -13.94 -11.51 -0.96
CA VAL A 299 -14.09 -12.73 -1.77
C VAL A 299 -15.42 -12.73 -2.52
N PHE A 300 -16.55 -12.45 -1.85
CA PHE A 300 -17.88 -12.39 -2.49
C PHE A 300 -17.98 -11.36 -3.63
N GLU A 301 -17.28 -10.23 -3.52
CA GLU A 301 -17.25 -9.21 -4.59
C GLU A 301 -16.34 -9.60 -5.77
N GLY A 302 -15.65 -10.73 -5.69
CA GLY A 302 -14.84 -11.28 -6.76
C GLY A 302 -13.41 -10.76 -6.77
N ALA A 303 -12.80 -10.57 -5.61
CA ALA A 303 -11.35 -10.35 -5.53
C ALA A 303 -10.60 -11.57 -6.09
N ASP A 304 -9.64 -11.34 -7.00
CA ASP A 304 -8.76 -12.40 -7.49
C ASP A 304 -7.74 -12.81 -6.43
N ALA A 305 -7.31 -11.86 -5.60
CA ALA A 305 -6.46 -12.12 -4.45
C ALA A 305 -6.82 -11.26 -3.24
N ILE A 306 -6.54 -11.80 -2.07
CA ILE A 306 -6.62 -11.12 -0.78
C ILE A 306 -5.24 -11.14 -0.13
N MET A 307 -4.85 -10.03 0.51
CA MET A 307 -3.47 -9.79 0.92
C MET A 307 -3.32 -9.57 2.43
N LEU A 308 -2.31 -10.23 3.00
CA LEU A 308 -1.77 -10.00 4.33
C LEU A 308 -0.53 -9.10 4.24
N SER A 309 -0.48 -8.10 5.13
CA SER A 309 0.59 -7.12 5.25
C SER A 309 1.46 -7.44 6.47
N ALA A 310 1.29 -6.72 7.57
CA ALA A 310 2.07 -6.93 8.79
C ALA A 310 1.77 -8.30 9.43
N GLU A 311 0.57 -8.83 9.23
CA GLU A 311 0.11 -10.12 9.77
C GLU A 311 1.08 -11.26 9.44
N SER A 312 1.53 -11.35 8.18
CA SER A 312 2.49 -12.37 7.74
C SER A 312 3.95 -11.89 7.77
N ALA A 313 4.19 -10.59 7.70
CA ALA A 313 5.56 -10.05 7.62
C ALA A 313 6.25 -9.99 8.99
N ALA A 314 5.55 -9.51 10.01
CA ALA A 314 6.11 -9.23 11.33
C ALA A 314 5.21 -9.65 12.50
N GLY A 315 4.02 -10.19 12.22
CA GLY A 315 3.08 -10.67 13.23
C GLY A 315 3.58 -11.88 14.00
N ALA A 316 2.99 -12.09 15.18
CA ALA A 316 3.28 -13.22 16.06
C ALA A 316 2.71 -14.56 15.52
N TYR A 317 1.74 -14.50 14.60
CA TYR A 317 0.99 -15.66 14.11
C TYR A 317 0.93 -15.73 12.56
N PRO A 318 2.07 -15.69 11.85
CA PRO A 318 2.09 -15.54 10.40
C PRO A 318 1.48 -16.75 9.66
N VAL A 319 1.68 -17.97 10.17
CA VAL A 319 1.14 -19.19 9.57
C VAL A 319 -0.37 -19.28 9.81
N GLU A 320 -0.82 -18.95 11.03
CA GLU A 320 -2.22 -18.96 11.41
C GLU A 320 -3.01 -17.89 10.65
N ALA A 321 -2.42 -16.71 10.41
CA ALA A 321 -3.04 -15.66 9.61
C ALA A 321 -3.28 -16.13 8.16
N VAL A 322 -2.27 -16.72 7.52
CA VAL A 322 -2.42 -17.31 6.18
C VAL A 322 -3.45 -18.44 6.17
N ALA A 323 -3.38 -19.35 7.15
CA ALA A 323 -4.32 -20.46 7.26
C ALA A 323 -5.76 -19.98 7.50
N MET A 324 -5.95 -18.93 8.30
CA MET A 324 -7.26 -18.32 8.55
C MET A 324 -7.82 -17.69 7.28
N MET A 325 -7.01 -16.90 6.56
CA MET A 325 -7.41 -16.32 5.29
C MET A 325 -7.80 -17.40 4.27
N ASN A 326 -7.06 -18.51 4.23
CA ASN A 326 -7.37 -19.68 3.39
C ASN A 326 -8.70 -20.36 3.78
N ARG A 327 -8.97 -20.53 5.08
CA ARG A 327 -10.23 -21.10 5.57
C ARG A 327 -11.43 -20.22 5.22
N ILE A 328 -11.32 -18.90 5.42
CA ILE A 328 -12.40 -17.95 5.11
C ILE A 328 -12.73 -18.03 3.61
N ALA A 329 -11.72 -17.88 2.75
CA ALA A 329 -11.93 -17.88 1.31
C ALA A 329 -12.47 -19.23 0.80
N THR A 330 -11.95 -20.36 1.30
CA THR A 330 -12.50 -21.69 0.96
C THR A 330 -13.96 -21.83 1.40
N LYS A 331 -14.33 -21.28 2.56
CA LYS A 331 -15.69 -21.36 3.08
C LYS A 331 -16.65 -20.52 2.24
N VAL A 332 -16.24 -19.32 1.84
CA VAL A 332 -17.01 -18.44 0.96
C VAL A 332 -17.19 -19.06 -0.43
N GLU A 333 -16.13 -19.61 -1.03
CA GLU A 333 -16.23 -20.22 -2.36
C GLU A 333 -17.12 -21.48 -2.41
N ALA A 334 -17.35 -22.12 -1.25
CA ALA A 334 -18.27 -23.24 -1.11
C ALA A 334 -19.71 -22.80 -0.76
N ASP A 335 -19.95 -21.49 -0.57
CA ASP A 335 -21.27 -20.97 -0.24
C ASP A 335 -22.18 -20.94 -1.48
N PRO A 336 -23.45 -21.35 -1.39
CA PRO A 336 -24.39 -21.30 -2.51
C PRO A 336 -24.61 -19.90 -3.11
N THR A 337 -24.32 -18.84 -2.36
CA THR A 337 -24.46 -17.45 -2.80
C THR A 337 -23.23 -16.92 -3.56
N TYR A 338 -22.14 -17.69 -3.61
CA TYR A 338 -20.92 -17.30 -4.33
C TYR A 338 -21.09 -17.49 -5.84
N ALA A 339 -21.23 -16.37 -6.57
CA ALA A 339 -21.49 -16.37 -8.01
C ALA A 339 -20.24 -16.59 -8.89
N GLY A 340 -19.03 -16.52 -8.32
CA GLY A 340 -17.76 -16.60 -9.05
C GLY A 340 -17.23 -15.28 -9.59
#